data_AF-A0A497P5Q9-F1
#
_entry.id   AF-A0A497P5Q9-F1
#
_cell.length_a   1.000
_cell.length_b   1.000
_cell.length_c   1.000
_cell.angle_alpha   90.00
_cell.angle_beta   90.00
_cell.angle_gamma   90.00
#
_symmetry.space_group_name_H-M   'P 1'
#
loop_
_entity.id
_entity.type
_entity.pdbx_description
1 polymer ?
#
loop_
_entity_poly.entity_id
_entity_poly.type
_entity_poly.pdbx_seq_one_letter_code
_entity_poly.pdbx_strand_id
1 'polypeptide(L)'
;MLKWQFIKFTFCRFPWSQISFQRQRNQIAFKLQNPRLNNINFIVMRHFKATMEYYKTKDILHVMTVLGHKNIKNTLIYTHLVKFTEKDEYISKVAHSVEEACELIDKGFEYVGCINGAEIFRKRK
;
A
#
# COMPACT_ATOMS: atom_id res chain seq x y z
N MET A 1 28.32 -9.32 15.89
CA MET A 1 27.17 -9.72 16.73
C MET A 1 26.45 -8.44 17.19
N LEU A 2 25.52 -7.95 16.36
CA LEU A 2 24.86 -6.66 16.52
C LEU A 2 23.85 -6.71 17.68
N LYS A 3 24.12 -5.92 18.73
CA LYS A 3 23.21 -5.68 19.85
C LYS A 3 21.97 -4.96 19.32
N TRP A 4 20.86 -5.68 19.25
CA TRP A 4 19.52 -5.12 19.11
C TRP A 4 19.22 -4.26 20.34
N GLN A 5 19.47 -2.94 20.25
CA GLN A 5 18.86 -1.99 21.16
C GLN A 5 17.36 -1.96 20.87
N PHE A 6 16.62 -2.76 21.62
CA PHE A 6 15.20 -2.53 21.84
C PHE A 6 15.07 -1.15 22.48
N ILE A 7 14.81 -0.14 21.65
CA ILE A 7 14.20 1.10 22.08
C ILE A 7 12.85 0.67 22.66
N LYS A 8 12.79 0.53 23.98
CA LYS A 8 11.53 0.63 24.70
C LYS A 8 11.01 2.03 24.38
N PHE A 9 10.19 2.13 23.34
CA PHE A 9 9.28 3.24 23.15
C PHE A 9 8.25 3.10 24.27
N THR A 10 8.66 3.38 25.51
CA THR A 10 7.75 3.90 26.49
C THR A 10 7.20 5.16 25.83
N PHE A 11 5.95 5.08 25.40
CA PHE A 11 5.19 6.22 24.96
C PHE A 11 5.05 7.13 26.19
N CYS A 12 6.12 7.86 26.51
CA CYS A 12 6.09 8.98 27.41
C CYS A 12 5.02 9.88 26.80
N ARG A 13 3.91 10.02 27.50
CA ARG A 13 2.73 10.76 27.05
C ARG A 13 3.15 12.23 27.01
N PHE A 14 3.87 12.63 25.97
CA PHE A 14 4.26 14.01 25.70
C PHE A 14 3.03 14.68 25.08
N PRO A 15 2.23 15.46 25.83
CA PRO A 15 1.04 16.12 25.29
C PRO A 15 1.37 17.10 24.17
N TRP A 16 2.61 17.59 24.13
CA TRP A 16 3.11 18.58 23.18
C TRP A 16 3.06 18.10 21.72
N SER A 17 3.35 16.83 21.44
CA SER A 17 3.34 16.30 20.06
C SER A 17 1.92 16.23 19.49
N GLN A 18 0.94 15.87 20.33
CA GLN A 18 -0.47 15.82 19.97
C GLN A 18 -1.03 17.22 19.67
N ILE A 19 -0.70 18.20 20.52
CA ILE A 19 -1.17 19.59 20.37
C ILE A 19 -0.58 20.22 19.10
N SER A 20 0.73 20.05 18.87
CA SER A 20 1.39 20.57 17.68
C SER A 20 0.84 19.93 16.40
N PHE A 21 0.62 18.62 16.41
CA PHE A 21 0.01 17.92 15.28
C PHE A 21 -1.42 18.42 15.00
N GLN A 22 -2.25 18.58 16.04
CA GLN A 22 -3.60 19.11 15.89
C GLN A 22 -3.60 20.54 15.32
N ARG A 23 -2.68 21.41 15.78
CA ARG A 23 -2.54 22.78 15.26
C ARG A 23 -2.19 22.79 13.78
N GLN A 24 -1.21 22.00 13.36
CA GLN A 24 -0.82 21.89 11.96
C GLN A 24 -1.96 21.37 11.09
N ARG A 25 -2.69 20.35 11.57
CA ARG A 25 -3.85 19.80 10.86
C ARG A 25 -4.96 20.83 10.67
N ASN A 26 -5.29 21.57 11.71
CA ASN A 26 -6.29 22.63 11.64
C ASN A 26 -5.89 23.70 10.63
N GLN A 27 -4.62 24.10 10.61
CA GLN A 27 -4.10 25.06 9.63
C GLN A 27 -4.18 24.53 8.20
N ILE A 28 -3.81 23.27 7.97
CA ILE A 28 -3.86 22.65 6.65
C ILE A 28 -5.33 22.50 6.19
N ALA A 29 -6.23 22.07 7.07
CA ALA A 29 -7.65 21.95 6.79
C ALA A 29 -8.28 23.29 6.40
N PHE A 30 -7.87 24.37 7.08
CA PHE A 30 -8.28 25.73 6.75
C PHE A 30 -7.73 26.18 5.40
N LYS A 31 -6.43 25.99 5.14
CA LYS A 31 -5.78 26.39 3.87
C LYS A 31 -6.35 25.67 2.65
N LEU A 32 -6.65 24.37 2.78
CA LEU A 32 -7.19 23.54 1.70
C LEU A 32 -8.72 23.51 1.66
N GLN A 33 -9.40 24.23 2.56
CA GLN A 33 -10.86 24.22 2.71
C GLN A 33 -11.46 22.81 2.82
N ASN A 34 -10.72 21.87 3.43
CA ASN A 34 -11.13 20.48 3.53
C ASN A 34 -11.22 20.03 5.00
N PRO A 35 -12.43 20.00 5.59
CA PRO A 35 -12.60 19.64 7.00
C PRO A 35 -12.31 18.17 7.29
N ARG A 36 -12.30 17.28 6.29
CA ARG A 36 -12.04 15.84 6.47
C ARG A 36 -10.63 15.57 6.99
N LEU A 37 -9.69 16.48 6.72
CA LEU A 37 -8.33 16.36 7.22
C LEU A 37 -8.29 16.31 8.74
N ASN A 38 -9.23 16.97 9.44
CA ASN A 38 -9.34 16.93 10.90
C ASN A 38 -9.76 15.58 11.48
N ASN A 39 -10.08 14.59 10.65
CA ASN A 39 -10.37 13.21 11.09
C ASN A 39 -9.13 12.30 11.08
N ILE A 40 -8.02 12.70 10.45
CA ILE A 40 -6.79 11.87 10.36
C ILE A 40 -5.99 11.83 11.68
N ASN A 41 -6.32 10.91 12.58
CA ASN A 41 -5.61 10.78 13.86
C ASN A 41 -4.38 9.85 13.74
N PHE A 42 -3.50 9.87 14.75
CA PHE A 42 -2.37 8.92 14.82
C PHE A 42 -2.81 7.45 14.77
N ILE A 43 -4.02 7.16 15.25
CA ILE A 43 -4.65 5.84 15.11
C ILE A 43 -4.84 5.52 13.62
N VAL A 44 -5.45 6.42 12.85
CA VAL A 44 -5.67 6.24 11.40
C VAL A 44 -4.34 6.08 10.68
N MET A 45 -3.32 6.88 11.03
CA MET A 45 -1.97 6.73 10.45
C MET A 45 -1.34 5.37 10.77
N ARG A 46 -1.49 4.88 12.00
CA ARG A 46 -1.04 3.53 12.38
C ARG A 46 -1.78 2.45 11.60
N HIS A 47 -3.10 2.56 11.48
CA HIS A 47 -3.92 1.65 10.68
C HIS A 47 -3.45 1.62 9.22
N PHE A 48 -3.23 2.80 8.62
CA PHE A 48 -2.76 2.92 7.25
C PHE A 48 -1.38 2.29 7.04
N LYS A 49 -0.44 2.52 7.95
CA LYS A 49 0.89 1.88 7.88
C LYS A 49 0.78 0.35 7.98
N ALA A 50 -0.06 -0.16 8.87
CA ALA A 50 -0.30 -1.59 9.03
C ALA A 50 -0.84 -2.24 7.75
N THR A 51 -1.88 -1.63 7.15
CA THR A 51 -2.49 -2.14 5.91
C THR A 51 -1.51 -2.09 4.74
N MET A 52 -0.69 -1.03 4.63
CA MET A 52 0.31 -0.92 3.55
C MET A 52 1.46 -1.91 3.68
N GLU A 53 1.96 -2.16 4.90
CA GLU A 53 2.98 -3.20 5.13
C GLU A 53 2.43 -4.58 4.83
N TYR A 54 1.22 -4.89 5.31
CA TYR A 54 0.55 -6.15 5.01
C TYR A 54 0.33 -6.34 3.50
N TYR A 55 -0.07 -5.28 2.79
CA TYR A 55 -0.23 -5.32 1.34
C TYR A 55 1.08 -5.60 0.59
N LYS A 56 2.23 -5.10 1.10
CA LYS A 56 3.54 -5.31 0.48
C LYS A 56 4.09 -6.70 0.73
N THR A 57 4.14 -7.12 2.00
CA THR A 57 4.82 -8.35 2.41
C THR A 57 3.90 -9.56 2.43
N LYS A 58 2.59 -9.35 2.59
CA LYS A 58 1.57 -10.39 2.83
C LYS A 58 1.84 -11.25 4.08
N ASP A 59 2.77 -10.83 4.93
CA ASP A 59 3.13 -11.52 6.17
C ASP A 59 2.64 -10.74 7.39
N ILE A 60 1.77 -11.38 8.18
CA ILE A 60 1.17 -10.80 9.37
C ILE A 60 2.13 -10.74 10.57
N LEU A 61 3.10 -11.65 10.65
CA LEU A 61 4.08 -11.67 11.74
C LEU A 61 5.07 -10.52 11.59
N HIS A 62 5.44 -10.19 10.35
CA HIS A 62 6.20 -9.00 10.04
C HIS A 62 5.46 -7.74 10.50
N VAL A 63 4.18 -7.60 10.14
CA VAL A 63 3.35 -6.43 10.54
C VAL A 63 3.20 -6.33 12.06
N MET A 64 3.03 -7.45 12.75
CA MET A 64 2.98 -7.49 14.22
C MET A 64 4.26 -6.97 14.85
N THR A 65 5.41 -7.34 14.30
CA THR A 65 6.73 -6.89 14.76
C THR A 65 6.92 -5.39 14.51
N VAL A 66 6.55 -4.89 13.33
CA VAL A 66 6.63 -3.46 12.97
C VAL A 66 5.74 -2.60 13.86
N LEU A 67 4.54 -3.08 14.21
CA LEU A 67 3.61 -2.33 15.07
C LEU A 67 3.90 -2.49 16.57
N GLY A 68 4.73 -3.46 16.96
CA GLY A 68 4.98 -3.79 18.36
C GLY A 68 3.74 -4.36 19.08
N HIS A 69 2.85 -5.04 18.36
CA HIS A 69 1.68 -5.66 18.97
C HIS A 69 2.09 -6.91 19.75
N LYS A 70 1.65 -7.03 21.01
CA LYS A 70 1.87 -8.24 21.83
C LYS A 70 0.93 -9.39 21.47
N ASN A 71 -0.23 -9.09 20.92
CA ASN A 71 -1.27 -10.06 20.57
C ASN A 71 -1.62 -9.97 19.09
N ILE A 72 -1.56 -11.10 18.39
CA ILE A 72 -1.87 -11.23 16.97
C ILE A 72 -3.35 -10.92 16.64
N LYS A 73 -4.27 -11.10 17.59
CA LYS A 73 -5.69 -10.76 17.40
C LYS A 73 -5.87 -9.28 17.04
N ASN A 74 -5.01 -8.40 17.57
CA ASN A 74 -5.07 -6.97 17.29
C ASN A 74 -4.57 -6.63 15.87
N THR A 75 -3.65 -7.43 15.31
CA THR A 75 -3.21 -7.25 13.92
C THR A 75 -4.16 -7.87 12.91
N LEU A 76 -4.87 -8.92 13.28
CA LEU A 76 -5.85 -9.57 12.40
C LEU A 76 -6.98 -8.63 11.96
N ILE A 77 -7.30 -7.60 12.74
CA ILE A 77 -8.28 -6.57 12.35
C ILE A 77 -7.92 -5.91 11.00
N TYR A 78 -6.63 -5.82 10.66
CA TYR A 78 -6.18 -5.15 9.43
C TYR A 78 -6.31 -6.02 8.18
N THR A 79 -6.42 -7.34 8.30
CA THR A 79 -6.47 -8.25 7.13
C THR A 79 -7.79 -8.09 6.37
N HIS A 80 -8.89 -7.86 7.08
CA HIS A 80 -10.22 -7.68 6.49
C HIS A 80 -10.35 -6.39 5.67
N LEU A 81 -9.50 -5.38 5.93
CA LEU A 81 -9.54 -4.09 5.25
C LEU A 81 -8.75 -4.08 3.93
N VAL A 82 -7.81 -5.02 3.77
CA VAL A 82 -7.00 -5.13 2.56
C VAL A 82 -7.74 -6.02 1.58
N LYS A 83 -8.57 -5.39 0.73
CA LYS A 83 -8.96 -6.02 -0.52
C LYS A 83 -7.70 -6.11 -1.36
N PHE A 84 -7.18 -7.32 -1.51
CA PHE A 84 -6.21 -7.61 -2.55
C PHE A 84 -6.96 -7.50 -3.87
N THR A 85 -7.15 -6.27 -4.37
CA THR A 85 -7.22 -6.10 -5.81
C THR A 85 -5.87 -6.64 -6.25
N GLU A 86 -5.89 -7.82 -6.86
CA GLU A 86 -4.71 -8.39 -7.50
C GLU A 86 -4.07 -7.21 -8.22
N LYS A 87 -2.85 -6.84 -7.80
CA LYS A 87 -2.04 -5.90 -8.56
C LYS A 87 -2.25 -6.33 -9.99
N ASP A 88 -2.78 -5.47 -10.85
CA ASP A 88 -3.10 -5.85 -12.21
C ASP A 88 -1.86 -6.52 -12.83
N GLU A 89 -1.78 -7.83 -12.71
CA GLU A 89 -0.60 -8.61 -13.04
C GLU A 89 -0.78 -8.82 -14.53
N TYR A 90 -0.44 -7.79 -15.29
CA TYR A 90 -0.55 -7.84 -16.73
C TYR A 90 0.43 -8.89 -17.23
N ILE A 91 -0.09 -9.91 -17.90
CA ILE A 91 0.75 -10.79 -18.69
C ILE A 91 1.07 -10.01 -19.97
N SER A 92 2.30 -9.50 -20.08
CA SER A 92 2.79 -8.85 -21.29
C SER A 92 3.41 -9.88 -22.23
N LYS A 93 2.93 -9.95 -23.48
CA LYS A 93 3.54 -10.74 -24.55
C LYS A 93 3.92 -9.83 -25.70
N VAL A 94 4.99 -10.21 -26.40
CA VAL A 94 5.51 -9.50 -27.57
C VAL A 94 5.31 -10.38 -28.78
N ALA A 95 4.79 -9.82 -29.86
CA ALA A 95 4.70 -10.48 -31.17
C ALA A 95 5.66 -9.81 -32.16
N HIS A 96 6.29 -10.63 -33.00
CA HIS A 96 7.17 -10.16 -34.08
C HIS A 96 6.57 -10.40 -35.48
N SER A 97 5.52 -11.21 -35.58
CA SER A 97 4.80 -11.50 -36.81
C SER A 97 3.30 -11.17 -36.69
N VAL A 98 2.67 -10.87 -37.82
CA VAL A 98 1.22 -10.58 -37.91
C VAL A 98 0.39 -11.79 -37.47
N GLU A 99 0.86 -13.02 -37.73
CA GLU A 99 0.17 -14.25 -37.31
C GLU A 99 0.14 -14.40 -35.78
N GLU A 100 1.25 -14.08 -35.10
CA GLU A 100 1.33 -14.11 -33.63
C GLU A 100 0.46 -13.02 -32.99
N ALA A 101 0.37 -11.86 -33.63
CA ALA A 101 -0.49 -10.76 -33.20
C ALA A 101 -1.98 -11.17 -33.23
N CYS A 102 -2.43 -11.79 -34.33
CA CYS A 102 -3.79 -12.32 -34.45
C CYS A 102 -4.09 -13.37 -33.36
N GLU A 103 -3.17 -14.32 -33.12
CA GLU A 103 -3.35 -15.31 -32.06
C GLU A 103 -3.48 -14.70 -30.65
N LEU A 104 -2.75 -13.62 -30.38
CA LEU A 104 -2.82 -12.92 -29.09
C LEU A 104 -4.13 -12.15 -28.93
N ILE A 105 -4.64 -11.56 -30.01
CA ILE A 105 -5.95 -10.89 -30.03
C ILE A 105 -7.06 -11.92 -29.79
N ASP A 106 -7.02 -13.08 -30.45
CA ASP A 106 -8.00 -14.16 -30.25
C ASP A 106 -7.98 -14.73 -28.82
N LYS A 107 -6.79 -14.76 -28.19
CA LYS A 107 -6.63 -15.14 -26.77
C LYS A 107 -7.09 -14.03 -25.80
N GLY A 108 -7.58 -12.90 -26.30
CA GLY A 108 -8.15 -11.80 -25.53
C GLY A 108 -7.11 -10.88 -24.89
N PHE A 109 -5.95 -10.69 -25.53
CA PHE A 109 -5.00 -9.66 -25.13
C PHE A 109 -5.34 -8.31 -25.78
N GLU A 110 -5.21 -7.23 -25.02
CA GLU A 110 -5.36 -5.86 -25.50
C GLU A 110 -4.03 -5.36 -26.11
N TYR A 111 -4.10 -4.70 -27.26
CA TYR A 111 -2.96 -4.02 -27.89
C TYR A 111 -2.61 -2.73 -27.14
N VAL A 112 -1.33 -2.57 -26.77
CA VAL A 112 -0.85 -1.37 -26.03
C VAL A 112 -0.04 -0.44 -26.93
N GLY A 113 0.80 -0.99 -27.81
CA GLY A 113 1.62 -0.20 -28.71
C GLY A 113 2.75 -0.99 -29.38
N CYS A 114 3.49 -0.29 -30.24
CA CYS A 114 4.64 -0.80 -30.99
C CYS A 114 5.93 -0.09 -30.53
N ILE A 115 6.97 -0.87 -30.24
CA ILE A 115 8.33 -0.35 -29.97
C ILE A 115 9.29 -1.13 -30.87
N ASN A 116 10.05 -0.43 -31.71
CA ASN A 116 11.08 -1.02 -32.61
C ASN A 116 10.57 -2.16 -33.50
N GLY A 117 9.34 -2.07 -34.01
CA GLY A 117 8.75 -3.09 -34.89
C GLY A 117 8.22 -4.33 -34.17
N ALA A 118 8.21 -4.35 -32.83
CA ALA A 118 7.60 -5.39 -32.03
C ALA A 118 6.29 -4.89 -31.39
N GLU A 119 5.22 -5.66 -31.51
CA GLU A 119 3.89 -5.32 -30.98
C GLU A 119 3.72 -5.87 -29.57
N ILE A 120 3.28 -5.02 -28.64
CA ILE A 120 3.13 -5.35 -27.22
C ILE A 120 1.65 -5.52 -26.89
N PHE A 121 1.35 -6.68 -26.32
CA PHE A 121 0.01 -7.09 -25.90
C PHE A 121 -0.04 -7.26 -24.38
N ARG A 122 -1.11 -6.82 -23.74
CA ARG A 122 -1.36 -7.04 -22.30
C ARG A 122 -2.67 -7.80 -22.08
N LYS A 123 -2.70 -8.69 -21.11
CA LYS A 123 -3.95 -9.28 -20.61
C LYS A 123 -3.99 -9.18 -19.10
N ARG A 124 -5.13 -8.78 -18.54
CA ARG A 124 -5.37 -8.86 -17.10
C ARG A 124 -5.40 -10.33 -16.70
N LYS A 125 -4.72 -10.65 -15.59
CA LYS A 125 -4.72 -12.01 -15.04
C LYS A 125 -6.11 -12.45 -14.64
#